data_AF-A0A0Q7YC66-F1
#
_entry.id   AF-A0A0Q7YC66-F1
#
_cell.length_a   1.000
_cell.length_b   1.000
_cell.length_c   1.000
_cell.angle_alpha   90.00
_cell.angle_beta   90.00
_cell.angle_gamma   90.00
#
_symmetry.space_group_name_H-M   'P 1'
#
loop_
_entity.id
_entity.type
_entity.pdbx_description
1 polymer ?
#
loop_
_entity_poly.entity_id
_entity_poly.type
_entity_poly.pdbx_seq_one_letter_code
_entity_poly.pdbx_strand_id
1 'polypeptide(L)'
;MDVEAMEFTLKAYLLGDRSACRPVRLLSVAEGDAKRLSRKRTQLKKERTRHVNRIRALLVLHGIRSVLVFGEDAGGRQFRISGPEYDL
;
A
#
# COMPACT_ATOMS: atom_id res chain seq x y z
N MET A 1 -9.77 20.76 10.75
CA MET A 1 -11.08 20.72 11.43
C MET A 1 -10.79 20.51 12.89
N ASP A 2 -11.17 21.48 13.70
CA ASP A 2 -10.98 21.43 15.16
C ASP A 2 -12.14 20.68 15.82
N VAL A 3 -11.94 20.18 17.03
CA VAL A 3 -12.93 19.41 17.80
C VAL A 3 -14.18 20.23 18.05
N GLU A 4 -14.02 21.51 18.42
CA GLU A 4 -15.14 22.44 18.66
C GLU A 4 -16.02 22.62 17.41
N ALA A 5 -15.39 22.72 16.22
CA ALA A 5 -16.11 22.83 14.97
C ALA A 5 -16.91 21.55 14.66
N MET A 6 -16.34 20.37 14.92
CA MET A 6 -17.04 19.08 14.78
C MET A 6 -18.22 18.97 15.73
N GLU A 7 -18.08 19.42 16.97
CA GLU A 7 -19.15 19.40 17.96
C GLU A 7 -20.31 20.29 17.54
N PHE A 8 -20.02 21.51 17.08
CA PHE A 8 -21.03 22.43 16.57
C PHE A 8 -21.77 21.86 15.35
N THR A 9 -21.04 21.30 14.40
CA THR A 9 -21.62 20.64 13.22
C THR A 9 -22.51 19.46 13.60
N LEU A 10 -22.09 18.65 14.58
CA LEU A 10 -22.88 17.51 15.08
C LEU A 10 -24.15 17.98 15.79
N LYS A 11 -24.06 19.01 16.64
CA LYS A 11 -25.22 19.62 17.31
C LYS A 11 -26.24 20.13 16.30
N ALA A 12 -25.80 20.90 15.29
CA ALA A 12 -26.68 21.38 14.21
C ALA A 12 -27.37 20.23 13.47
N TYR A 13 -26.61 19.17 13.13
CA TYR A 13 -27.14 17.99 12.48
C TYR A 13 -28.18 17.22 13.32
N LEU A 14 -27.94 17.09 14.63
CA LEU A 14 -28.86 16.45 15.57
C LEU A 14 -30.12 17.29 15.82
N LEU A 15 -30.00 18.63 15.76
CA LEU A 15 -31.11 19.57 15.86
C LEU A 15 -31.93 19.70 14.56
N GLY A 16 -31.56 18.95 13.50
CA GLY A 16 -32.35 18.84 12.28
C GLY A 16 -31.77 19.58 11.07
N ASP A 17 -30.69 20.34 11.24
CA ASP A 17 -29.99 20.96 10.12
C ASP A 17 -29.13 19.92 9.38
N ARG A 18 -29.74 19.24 8.41
CA ARG A 18 -29.07 18.27 7.54
C ARG A 18 -28.10 18.90 6.54
N SER A 19 -28.05 20.23 6.42
CA SER A 19 -27.10 20.93 5.56
C SER A 19 -25.71 21.07 6.20
N ALA A 20 -25.66 21.02 7.54
CA ALA A 20 -24.41 21.12 8.30
C ALA A 20 -23.43 19.97 8.02
N CYS A 21 -23.93 18.75 7.80
CA CYS A 21 -23.11 17.62 7.34
C CYS A 21 -23.94 16.56 6.62
N ARG A 22 -23.28 15.82 5.72
CA ARG A 22 -23.91 14.71 4.99
C ARG A 22 -23.61 13.38 5.70
N PRO A 23 -24.61 12.54 5.98
CA PRO A 23 -24.36 11.22 6.57
C PRO A 23 -23.51 10.40 5.60
N VAL A 24 -22.34 9.97 6.07
CA VAL A 24 -21.49 9.03 5.36
C VAL A 24 -21.85 7.63 5.85
N ARG A 25 -22.17 6.73 4.93
CA ARG A 25 -22.29 5.31 5.28
C ARG A 25 -20.94 4.82 5.76
N LEU A 26 -20.83 4.54 7.05
CA LEU A 26 -19.68 3.86 7.61
C LEU A 26 -19.65 2.43 7.07
N LEU A 27 -18.47 1.98 6.68
CA LEU A 27 -18.24 0.57 6.36
C LEU A 27 -18.38 -0.23 7.65
N SER A 28 -19.05 -1.39 7.57
CA SER A 28 -18.96 -2.36 8.67
C SER A 28 -17.50 -2.72 8.92
N VAL A 29 -17.15 -3.15 10.14
CA VAL A 29 -15.78 -3.57 10.51
C VAL A 29 -15.24 -4.56 9.48
N ALA A 30 -16.03 -5.57 9.10
CA ALA A 30 -15.67 -6.57 8.10
C ALA A 30 -15.44 -5.97 6.70
N GLU A 31 -16.29 -5.03 6.26
CA GLU A 31 -16.14 -4.35 4.97
C GLU A 31 -14.91 -3.42 4.95
N GLY A 32 -14.64 -2.76 6.08
CA GLY A 32 -13.46 -1.93 6.30
C GLY A 32 -12.17 -2.73 6.28
N ASP A 33 -12.17 -3.91 6.91
CA ASP A 33 -11.03 -4.82 6.97
C ASP A 33 -10.73 -5.48 5.63
N ALA A 34 -11.74 -5.86 4.86
CA ALA A 34 -11.55 -6.33 3.48
C ALA A 34 -10.83 -5.27 2.63
N LYS A 35 -11.23 -3.99 2.76
CA LYS A 35 -10.54 -2.86 2.11
C LYS A 35 -9.17 -2.56 2.70
N ARG A 36 -8.95 -2.83 3.99
CA ARG A 36 -7.63 -2.67 4.63
C ARG A 36 -6.64 -3.69 4.10
N LEU A 37 -7.05 -4.94 3.94
CA LEU A 37 -6.20 -6.03 3.45
C LEU A 37 -5.75 -5.77 2.00
N SER A 38 -6.66 -5.32 1.12
CA SER A 38 -6.30 -5.02 -0.27
C SER A 38 -5.30 -3.86 -0.40
N ARG A 39 -5.47 -2.79 0.38
CA ARG A 39 -4.50 -1.68 0.46
C ARG A 39 -3.17 -2.14 1.02
N LYS A 40 -3.18 -2.88 2.14
CA LYS A 40 -1.96 -3.40 2.79
C LYS A 40 -1.21 -4.35 1.86
N ARG A 41 -1.90 -5.23 1.14
CA ARG A 41 -1.30 -6.12 0.14
C ARG A 41 -0.64 -5.33 -0.99
N THR A 42 -1.30 -4.29 -1.50
CA THR A 42 -0.74 -3.44 -2.56
C THR A 42 0.52 -2.72 -2.09
N GLN A 43 0.50 -2.18 -0.86
CA GLN A 43 1.66 -1.54 -0.24
C GLN A 43 2.82 -2.53 -0.06
N LEU A 44 2.57 -3.70 0.54
CA LEU A 44 3.59 -4.73 0.77
C LEU A 44 4.20 -5.23 -0.55
N LYS A 45 3.41 -5.36 -1.61
CA LYS A 45 3.94 -5.67 -2.95
C LYS A 45 4.91 -4.59 -3.44
N LYS A 46 4.55 -3.32 -3.30
CA LYS A 46 5.43 -2.19 -3.68
C LYS A 46 6.72 -2.16 -2.85
N GLU A 47 6.62 -2.40 -1.55
CA GLU A 47 7.77 -2.48 -0.64
C GLU A 47 8.70 -3.65 -1.01
N ARG A 48 8.16 -4.85 -1.25
CA ARG A 48 8.93 -5.99 -1.76
C ARG A 48 9.68 -5.63 -3.04
N THR A 49 9.00 -5.03 -4.02
CA THR A 49 9.62 -4.62 -5.29
C THR A 49 10.75 -3.60 -5.05
N ARG A 50 10.53 -2.60 -4.18
CA ARG A 50 11.56 -1.61 -3.82
C ARG A 50 12.78 -2.27 -3.17
N HIS A 51 12.58 -3.17 -2.22
CA HIS A 51 13.66 -3.88 -1.56
C HIS A 51 14.45 -4.76 -2.53
N VAL A 52 13.75 -5.53 -3.35
CA VAL A 52 14.38 -6.38 -4.38
C VAL A 52 15.22 -5.53 -5.34
N ASN A 53 14.69 -4.41 -5.83
CA ASN A 53 15.44 -3.53 -6.72
C ASN A 53 16.66 -2.90 -6.05
N ARG A 54 16.54 -2.50 -4.77
CA ARG A 54 17.66 -1.95 -4.01
C ARG A 54 18.76 -3.00 -3.77
N ILE A 55 18.38 -4.23 -3.43
CA ILE A 55 19.33 -5.34 -3.27
C ILE A 55 20.05 -5.62 -4.58
N ARG A 56 19.32 -5.68 -5.72
CA ARG A 56 19.95 -5.84 -7.04
C ARG A 56 20.96 -4.75 -7.34
N ALA A 57 20.60 -3.49 -7.12
CA ALA A 57 21.49 -2.36 -7.38
C ALA A 57 22.78 -2.45 -6.56
N LEU A 58 22.68 -2.83 -5.28
CA LEU A 58 23.85 -3.06 -4.44
C LEU A 58 24.72 -4.21 -4.95
N LEU A 59 24.12 -5.34 -5.31
CA LEU A 59 24.86 -6.49 -5.84
C LEU A 59 25.64 -6.14 -7.13
N VAL A 60 25.01 -5.38 -8.04
CA VAL A 60 25.66 -4.90 -9.27
C VAL A 60 26.83 -3.97 -8.95
N LEU A 61 26.67 -3.04 -8.00
CA LEU A 61 27.76 -2.16 -7.55
C LEU A 61 28.95 -2.96 -6.98
N HIS A 62 28.69 -4.11 -6.37
CA HIS A 62 29.72 -5.02 -5.86
C HIS A 62 30.24 -6.03 -6.90
N GLY A 63 29.85 -5.90 -8.18
CA GLY A 63 30.30 -6.77 -9.27
C GLY A 63 29.63 -8.15 -9.32
N ILE A 64 28.60 -8.39 -8.49
CA ILE A 64 27.88 -9.66 -8.41
C ILE A 64 26.68 -9.61 -9.34
N ARG A 65 26.79 -10.27 -10.50
CA ARG A 65 25.81 -10.19 -11.61
C ARG A 65 24.78 -11.32 -11.65
N SER A 66 25.02 -12.44 -10.97
CA SER A 66 24.12 -13.60 -10.97
C SER A 66 23.79 -14.04 -9.54
N VAL A 67 22.63 -13.61 -9.04
CA VAL A 67 22.08 -14.11 -7.78
C VAL A 67 20.71 -14.70 -8.07
N LEU A 68 20.57 -16.00 -7.82
CA LEU A 68 19.29 -16.69 -7.85
C LEU A 68 18.52 -16.32 -6.59
N VAL A 69 17.53 -15.44 -6.74
CA VAL A 69 16.58 -15.14 -5.66
C VAL A 69 15.32 -15.94 -5.91
N PHE A 70 15.12 -16.99 -5.13
CA PHE A 70 13.88 -17.75 -5.14
C PHE A 70 12.79 -16.95 -4.44
N GLY A 71 11.77 -16.53 -5.18
CA GLY A 71 10.59 -15.90 -4.63
C GLY A 71 9.37 -16.34 -5.40
N GLU A 72 8.48 -17.09 -4.75
CA GLU A 72 7.17 -17.40 -5.31
C GLU A 72 6.26 -16.19 -5.17
N ASP A 73 5.93 -15.59 -6.30
CA ASP A 73 4.82 -14.66 -6.38
C ASP A 73 3.51 -15.44 -6.29
N ALA A 74 2.41 -14.75 -5.96
CA ALA A 74 1.04 -15.31 -6.00
C ALA A 74 0.55 -15.79 -7.40
N GLY A 75 1.46 -15.98 -8.37
CA GLY A 75 1.23 -16.55 -9.69
C GLY A 75 2.32 -17.54 -10.13
N GLY A 76 3.14 -18.07 -9.22
CA GLY A 76 4.03 -19.22 -9.47
C GLY A 76 5.19 -19.00 -10.46
N ARG A 77 5.50 -17.77 -10.86
CA ARG A 77 6.64 -17.50 -11.74
C ARG A 77 7.94 -17.40 -10.96
N GLN A 78 8.88 -18.28 -11.29
CA GLN A 78 10.24 -18.24 -10.81
C GLN A 78 10.97 -17.05 -11.44
N PHE A 79 11.26 -16.01 -10.66
CA PHE A 79 12.05 -14.88 -11.13
C PHE A 79 13.55 -15.23 -11.08
N ARG A 80 14.11 -15.63 -12.23
CA ARG A 80 15.56 -15.52 -12.43
C ARG A 80 15.86 -14.05 -12.69
N ILE A 81 16.43 -13.37 -11.70
CA ILE A 81 16.96 -12.02 -11.92
C ILE A 81 18.29 -12.21 -12.66
N SER A 82 18.20 -12.35 -13.98
CA SER A 82 19.30 -11.97 -14.85
C SER A 82 19.42 -10.46 -14.73
N GLY A 83 20.57 -9.95 -14.30
CA GLY A 83 20.86 -8.53 -14.49
C GLY A 83 20.69 -8.17 -15.97
N PRO A 84 20.28 -6.93 -16.32
CA PRO A 84 20.53 -6.41 -17.65
C PRO A 84 22.03 -6.53 -17.92
N GLU A 85 22.42 -7.00 -19.11
CA GLU A 85 23.76 -6.74 -19.62
C GLU A 85 23.91 -5.22 -19.70
N TYR A 86 24.57 -4.65 -18.70
CA TYR A 86 25.06 -3.29 -18.77
C TYR A 86 26.46 -3.42 -19.38
N ASP A 87 26.53 -3.25 -20.69
CA ASP A 87 27.80 -3.15 -21.42
C ASP A 87 28.60 -1.97 -20.87
N LEU A 88 29.85 -2.24 -20.48
CA LEU A 88 30.88 -1.24 -20.18
C LEU A 88 31.85 -1.19 -21.35
#